data_AF-R7P9Y0-F1
#
_entry.id   AF-R7P9Y0-F1
#
_cell.length_a   1.000
_cell.length_b   1.000
_cell.length_c   1.000
_cell.angle_alpha   90.00
_cell.angle_beta   90.00
_cell.angle_gamma   90.00
#
_symmetry.space_group_name_H-M   'P 1'
#
loop_
_entity.id
_entity.type
_entity.pdbx_description
1 polymer ?
#
loop_
_entity_poly.entity_id
_entity_poly.type
_entity_poly.pdbx_seq_one_letter_code
_entity_poly.pdbx_strand_id
1 'polypeptide(L)'
;MYTVAGNTAVSVNWLKDAQQIPLGVFAATEDDEVTLTFTGLGALRSPRLYDAELNTETMLSEGYQLTVKGSSHGRYFLRSLGGALTGLTPTTTDPELTVYSVRPGELIVSSNATLQSVQVFTADGRRLSPVVQSQSNCVWRLSGVDKGVVLIKATAGNRQQVVRKAMVK
;
A
#
# COMPACT_ATOMS: atom_id res chain seq x y z
N MET A 1 -19.38 -5.57 -28.41
CA MET A 1 -18.24 -6.43 -28.08
C MET A 1 -18.76 -7.48 -27.11
N TYR A 2 -18.70 -8.76 -27.46
CA TYR A 2 -19.16 -9.88 -26.62
C TYR A 2 -17.93 -10.68 -26.24
N THR A 3 -17.51 -10.68 -24.98
CA THR A 3 -16.48 -11.59 -24.50
C THR A 3 -17.14 -12.68 -23.67
N VAL A 4 -17.37 -13.82 -24.30
CA VAL A 4 -17.77 -15.07 -23.63
C VAL A 4 -16.49 -15.69 -23.08
N ALA A 5 -16.12 -15.33 -21.85
CA ALA A 5 -14.87 -15.74 -21.23
C ALA A 5 -15.08 -16.83 -20.16
N GLY A 6 -16.12 -17.66 -20.24
CA GLY A 6 -16.40 -18.70 -19.24
C GLY A 6 -16.27 -18.16 -17.80
N ASN A 7 -15.49 -18.85 -16.96
CA ASN A 7 -15.17 -18.50 -15.57
C ASN A 7 -14.03 -17.45 -15.41
N THR A 8 -13.61 -16.81 -16.49
CA THR A 8 -12.52 -15.82 -16.48
C THR A 8 -13.09 -14.41 -16.46
N ALA A 9 -12.80 -13.64 -15.41
CA ALA A 9 -13.14 -12.23 -15.36
C ALA A 9 -12.19 -11.44 -16.28
N VAL A 10 -12.71 -10.89 -17.37
CA VAL A 10 -11.93 -10.09 -18.33
C VAL A 10 -12.38 -8.64 -18.23
N SER A 11 -11.52 -7.73 -17.75
CA SER A 11 -11.78 -6.30 -17.89
C SER A 11 -11.42 -5.85 -19.30
N VAL A 12 -12.37 -5.27 -20.04
CA VAL A 12 -12.11 -4.72 -21.37
C VAL A 12 -12.19 -3.20 -21.33
N ASN A 13 -11.11 -2.55 -21.77
CA ASN A 13 -10.89 -1.10 -21.79
C ASN A 13 -10.84 -0.42 -20.42
N TRP A 14 -9.62 -0.31 -19.91
CA TRP A 14 -9.28 0.53 -18.78
C TRP A 14 -8.93 1.95 -19.26
N LEU A 15 -9.74 2.94 -18.87
CA LEU A 15 -9.29 4.32 -18.87
C LEU A 15 -8.28 4.45 -17.72
N LYS A 16 -7.10 5.03 -17.96
CA LYS A 16 -5.99 5.14 -16.99
C LYS A 16 -6.41 5.67 -15.60
N ASP A 17 -7.52 6.40 -15.52
CA ASP A 17 -8.04 7.01 -14.30
C ASP A 17 -9.33 6.36 -13.77
N ALA A 18 -9.89 5.35 -14.45
CA ALA A 18 -11.06 4.63 -13.97
C ALA A 18 -10.69 3.83 -12.71
N GLN A 19 -11.15 4.31 -11.55
CA GLN A 19 -10.89 3.70 -10.23
C GLN A 19 -11.81 2.50 -9.95
N GLN A 20 -12.85 2.33 -10.75
CA GLN A 20 -13.91 1.34 -10.53
C GLN A 20 -14.39 0.78 -11.87
N ILE A 21 -14.34 -0.54 -12.02
CA ILE A 21 -14.75 -1.27 -13.22
C ILE A 21 -15.87 -2.23 -12.82
N PRO A 22 -17.10 -2.09 -13.37
CA PRO A 22 -18.18 -3.02 -13.09
C PRO A 22 -17.84 -4.41 -13.64
N LEU A 23 -18.11 -5.43 -12.84
CA LEU A 23 -18.00 -6.83 -13.23
C LEU A 23 -19.40 -7.43 -13.34
N GLY A 24 -19.75 -7.89 -14.53
CA GLY A 24 -20.93 -8.71 -14.74
C GLY A 24 -20.59 -10.18 -14.50
N VAL A 25 -21.35 -10.83 -13.62
CA VAL A 25 -21.31 -12.28 -13.45
C VAL A 25 -22.65 -12.81 -13.94
N PHE A 26 -22.62 -13.81 -14.81
CA PHE A 26 -23.82 -14.44 -15.34
C PHE A 26 -23.76 -15.94 -15.05
N ALA A 27 -24.85 -16.46 -14.53
CA ALA A 27 -25.05 -17.87 -14.24
C ALA A 27 -26.43 -18.31 -14.73
N ALA A 28 -26.64 -19.61 -15.00
CA ALA A 28 -27.90 -20.08 -15.56
C ALA A 28 -29.03 -20.03 -14.53
N THR A 29 -28.71 -20.26 -13.25
CA THR A 29 -29.61 -20.07 -12.11
C THR A 29 -28.98 -19.15 -11.05
N GLU A 30 -29.79 -18.63 -10.12
CA GLU A 30 -29.28 -17.78 -9.02
C GLU A 30 -28.43 -18.58 -8.00
N ASP A 31 -28.64 -19.89 -7.91
CA ASP A 31 -27.90 -20.76 -6.99
C ASP A 31 -26.61 -21.32 -7.58
N ASP A 32 -26.42 -21.18 -8.90
CA ASP A 32 -25.20 -21.62 -9.57
C ASP A 32 -23.98 -20.86 -9.04
N GLU A 33 -22.89 -21.58 -8.84
CA GLU A 33 -21.62 -20.99 -8.42
C GLU A 33 -20.74 -20.66 -9.62
N VAL A 34 -20.19 -19.46 -9.62
CA VAL A 34 -19.21 -19.01 -10.60
C VAL A 34 -17.91 -18.72 -9.88
N THR A 35 -16.87 -19.51 -10.19
CA THR A 35 -15.51 -19.20 -9.76
C THR A 35 -14.90 -18.18 -10.71
N LEU A 36 -14.48 -17.03 -10.19
CA LEU A 36 -13.73 -16.00 -10.89
C LEU A 36 -12.25 -16.21 -10.66
N THR A 37 -11.45 -16.23 -11.72
CA THR A 37 -9.98 -16.18 -11.62
C THR A 37 -9.47 -14.81 -12.06
N PHE A 38 -8.70 -14.15 -11.21
CA PHE A 38 -8.17 -12.81 -11.48
C PHE A 38 -6.73 -12.90 -12.00
N THR A 39 -6.49 -12.34 -13.19
CA THR A 39 -5.17 -12.28 -13.83
C THR A 39 -4.90 -10.89 -14.41
N GLY A 40 -3.63 -10.56 -14.65
CA GLY A 40 -3.23 -9.26 -15.17
C GLY A 40 -3.33 -8.12 -14.13
N LEU A 41 -3.37 -8.46 -12.83
CA LEU A 41 -3.51 -7.48 -11.75
C LEU A 41 -2.24 -6.65 -11.53
N GLY A 42 -1.09 -7.08 -12.07
CA GLY A 42 0.17 -6.33 -12.02
C GLY A 42 0.10 -4.93 -12.64
N ALA A 43 -0.90 -4.67 -13.49
CA ALA A 43 -1.16 -3.34 -14.03
C ALA A 43 -1.97 -2.42 -13.09
N LEU A 44 -2.41 -2.91 -11.93
CA LEU A 44 -3.29 -2.21 -11.00
C LEU A 44 -2.58 -1.90 -9.67
N ARG A 45 -2.88 -0.74 -9.09
CA ARG A 45 -2.38 -0.35 -7.77
C ARG A 45 -3.41 -0.73 -6.70
N SER A 46 -3.02 -1.65 -5.81
CA SER A 46 -3.86 -2.14 -4.71
C SER A 46 -5.24 -2.64 -5.19
N PRO A 47 -5.27 -3.59 -6.15
CA PRO A 47 -6.53 -4.09 -6.70
C PRO A 47 -7.38 -4.77 -5.63
N ARG A 48 -8.68 -4.47 -5.63
CA ARG A 48 -9.68 -5.07 -4.75
C ARG A 48 -10.95 -5.40 -5.51
N LEU A 49 -11.62 -6.47 -5.09
CA LEU A 49 -13.01 -6.70 -5.46
C LEU A 49 -13.90 -6.01 -4.43
N TYR A 50 -14.73 -5.10 -4.89
CA TYR A 50 -15.79 -4.47 -4.11
C TYR A 50 -17.11 -5.17 -4.38
N ASP A 51 -17.76 -5.59 -3.30
CA ASP A 51 -19.13 -6.13 -3.30
C ASP A 51 -20.08 -5.02 -2.84
N ALA A 52 -20.89 -4.50 -3.77
CA ALA A 52 -21.80 -3.40 -3.49
C ALA A 52 -23.00 -3.77 -2.63
N GLU A 53 -23.38 -5.05 -2.57
CA GLU A 53 -24.50 -5.52 -1.75
C GLU A 53 -24.06 -5.63 -0.28
N LEU A 54 -22.89 -6.23 -0.05
CA LEU A 54 -22.34 -6.40 1.29
C LEU A 54 -21.57 -5.17 1.78
N ASN A 55 -21.25 -4.24 0.88
CA ASN A 55 -20.37 -3.10 1.12
C ASN A 55 -19.01 -3.53 1.70
N THR A 56 -18.41 -4.57 1.10
CA THR A 56 -17.12 -5.12 1.52
C THR A 56 -16.08 -5.08 0.40
N GLU A 57 -14.81 -5.06 0.78
CA GLU A 57 -13.68 -5.13 -0.16
C GLU A 57 -12.78 -6.32 0.16
N THR A 58 -12.46 -7.10 -0.88
CA THR A 58 -11.54 -8.23 -0.82
C THR A 58 -10.25 -7.87 -1.57
N MET A 59 -9.10 -8.03 -0.93
CA MET A 59 -7.81 -7.83 -1.58
C MET A 59 -7.58 -8.89 -2.65
N LEU A 60 -7.14 -8.46 -3.84
CA LEU A 60 -6.85 -9.38 -4.94
C LEU A 60 -5.35 -9.52 -5.15
N SER A 61 -4.92 -10.74 -5.44
CA SER A 61 -3.56 -11.08 -5.87
C SER A 61 -3.62 -11.82 -7.20
N GLU A 62 -2.51 -11.86 -7.94
CA GLU A 62 -2.43 -12.59 -9.20
C GLU A 62 -2.81 -14.06 -9.01
N GLY A 63 -3.69 -14.59 -9.86
CA GLY A 63 -4.21 -15.96 -9.76
C GLY A 63 -5.22 -16.18 -8.62
N TYR A 64 -5.63 -15.13 -7.91
CA TYR A 64 -6.66 -15.26 -6.86
C TYR A 64 -7.96 -15.79 -7.47
N GLN A 65 -8.59 -16.73 -6.77
CA GLN A 65 -9.88 -17.30 -7.15
C GLN A 65 -10.94 -16.94 -6.13
N LEU A 66 -12.11 -16.52 -6.61
CA LEU A 66 -13.26 -16.23 -5.76
C LEU A 66 -14.50 -16.89 -6.34
N THR A 67 -15.17 -17.72 -5.54
CA THR A 67 -16.48 -18.26 -5.90
C THR A 67 -17.57 -17.31 -5.44
N VAL A 68 -18.42 -16.92 -6.38
CA VAL A 68 -19.60 -16.09 -6.15
C VAL A 68 -20.85 -16.86 -6.58
N LYS A 69 -21.98 -16.57 -5.93
CA LYS A 69 -23.27 -17.19 -6.28
C LYS A 69 -24.05 -16.33 -7.25
N GLY A 70 -24.65 -16.99 -8.25
CA GLY A 70 -25.68 -16.44 -9.12
C GLY A 70 -25.23 -15.38 -10.11
N SER A 71 -26.21 -14.88 -10.86
CA SER A 71 -26.02 -13.71 -11.72
C SER A 71 -25.90 -12.44 -10.88
N SER A 72 -24.80 -11.70 -11.08
CA SER A 72 -24.57 -10.42 -10.43
C SER A 72 -24.79 -9.32 -11.48
N HIS A 73 -25.94 -8.65 -11.42
CA HIS A 73 -26.34 -7.56 -12.31
C HIS A 73 -25.59 -6.24 -12.01
N GLY A 74 -24.25 -6.29 -11.87
CA GLY A 74 -23.42 -5.15 -11.51
C GLY A 74 -23.20 -4.97 -10.01
N ARG A 75 -23.33 -6.04 -9.22
CA ARG A 75 -23.00 -6.05 -7.78
C ARG A 75 -21.50 -5.90 -7.53
N TYR A 76 -20.67 -6.53 -8.35
CA TYR A 76 -19.24 -6.57 -8.14
C TYR A 76 -18.51 -5.50 -8.96
N PHE A 77 -17.50 -4.90 -8.36
CA PHE A 77 -16.63 -3.96 -9.03
C PHE A 77 -15.16 -4.26 -8.75
N LEU A 78 -14.33 -4.25 -9.79
CA LEU A 78 -12.89 -4.21 -9.61
C LEU A 78 -12.49 -2.76 -9.31
N ARG A 79 -11.95 -2.52 -8.12
CA ARG A 79 -11.41 -1.23 -7.70
C ARG A 79 -9.89 -1.24 -7.69
N SER A 80 -9.30 -0.12 -8.06
CA SER A 80 -7.86 0.11 -8.04
C SER A 80 -7.61 1.58 -7.74
N LEU A 81 -6.51 1.90 -7.08
CA LEU A 81 -6.07 3.29 -6.82
C LEU A 81 -5.46 3.95 -8.09
N GLY A 82 -5.96 3.59 -9.28
CA GLY A 82 -5.41 3.94 -10.59
C GLY A 82 -4.45 2.89 -11.16
N GLY A 83 -3.71 3.30 -12.18
CA GLY A 83 -2.75 2.45 -12.89
C GLY A 83 -1.50 2.15 -12.10
N ALA A 84 -0.90 0.99 -12.34
CA ALA A 84 0.50 0.77 -12.02
C ALA A 84 1.35 1.86 -12.70
N LEU A 85 2.40 2.30 -12.00
CA LEU A 85 3.33 3.34 -12.46
C LEU A 85 3.87 2.96 -13.86
N THR A 86 3.34 3.58 -14.92
CA THR A 86 3.88 3.68 -16.29
C THR A 86 4.83 2.55 -16.74
N GLY A 87 4.45 1.27 -16.65
CA GLY A 87 5.33 0.16 -17.08
C GLY A 87 6.74 0.15 -16.47
N LEU A 88 6.96 0.96 -15.41
CA LEU A 88 8.17 0.93 -14.63
C LEU A 88 7.93 -0.16 -13.60
N THR A 89 8.77 -1.19 -13.58
CA THR A 89 8.97 -1.95 -12.35
C THR A 89 9.05 -0.93 -11.23
N PRO A 90 8.20 -1.00 -10.18
CA PRO A 90 8.47 -0.22 -9.00
C PRO A 90 9.87 -0.66 -8.62
N THR A 91 10.86 0.20 -8.84
CA THR A 91 12.13 0.00 -8.19
C THR A 91 11.72 -0.08 -6.74
N THR A 92 11.92 -1.22 -6.11
CA THR A 92 12.19 -1.29 -4.68
C THR A 92 13.43 -0.44 -4.49
N THR A 93 13.25 0.89 -4.59
CA THR A 93 14.23 1.84 -4.16
C THR A 93 14.29 1.57 -2.68
N ASP A 94 15.45 1.08 -2.23
CA ASP A 94 15.66 0.87 -0.81
C ASP A 94 15.18 2.12 -0.06
N PRO A 95 14.47 1.95 1.06
CA PRO A 95 13.87 3.06 1.78
C PRO A 95 14.93 4.11 2.05
N GLU A 96 14.71 5.29 1.48
CA GLU A 96 15.65 6.39 1.60
C GLU A 96 15.26 7.20 2.82
N LEU A 97 16.11 7.17 3.85
CA LEU A 97 15.89 7.89 5.09
C LEU A 97 16.62 9.23 5.04
N THR A 98 15.87 10.33 5.18
CA THR A 98 16.39 11.67 5.40
C THR A 98 16.14 12.08 6.84
N VAL A 99 17.17 12.61 7.49
CA VAL A 99 17.10 13.03 8.90
C VAL A 99 17.63 14.44 9.04
N TYR A 100 16.89 15.31 9.71
CA TYR A 100 17.28 16.69 9.92
C TYR A 100 16.82 17.23 11.27
N SER A 101 17.56 18.20 11.79
CA SER A 101 17.27 18.90 13.04
C SER A 101 17.08 20.38 12.74
N VAL A 102 15.84 20.86 12.88
CA VAL A 102 15.46 22.25 12.54
C VAL A 102 15.62 23.18 13.73
N ARG A 103 15.30 22.69 14.94
CA ARG A 103 15.34 23.43 16.20
C ARG A 103 16.13 22.65 17.24
N PRO A 104 16.66 23.31 18.28
CA PRO A 104 17.37 22.63 19.35
C PRO A 104 16.54 21.51 19.97
N GLY A 105 17.15 20.33 20.05
CA GLY A 105 16.52 19.12 20.59
C GLY A 105 15.32 18.56 19.80
N GLU A 106 15.15 19.01 18.56
CA GLU A 106 14.15 18.50 17.62
C GLU A 106 14.80 17.66 16.53
N LEU A 107 14.19 16.52 16.21
CA LEU A 107 14.61 15.62 15.15
C LEU A 107 13.42 15.26 14.25
N ILE A 108 13.56 15.47 12.95
CA ILE A 108 12.58 15.05 11.95
C ILE A 108 13.20 13.93 11.11
N VAL A 109 12.43 12.86 10.97
CA VAL A 109 12.78 11.67 10.20
C VAL A 109 11.75 11.53 9.09
N SER A 110 12.20 11.58 7.83
CA SER A 110 11.35 11.40 6.66
C SER A 110 11.87 10.27 5.76
N SER A 111 10.95 9.62 5.06
CA SER A 111 11.24 8.48 4.19
C SER A 111 10.39 8.53 2.93
N ASN A 112 10.93 7.98 1.83
CA ASN A 112 10.16 7.75 0.60
C ASN A 112 9.19 6.56 0.70
N ALA A 113 9.29 5.76 1.77
CA ALA A 113 8.41 4.66 2.11
C ALA A 113 7.76 4.86 3.50
N THR A 114 6.62 4.22 3.73
CA THR A 114 5.93 4.24 5.03
C THR A 114 6.87 3.80 6.16
N LEU A 115 6.91 4.54 7.26
CA LEU A 115 7.67 4.24 8.46
C LEU A 115 6.81 3.48 9.46
N GLN A 116 7.23 2.26 9.81
CA GLN A 116 6.61 1.43 10.84
C GLN A 116 7.16 1.74 12.23
N SER A 117 8.45 2.02 12.33
CA SER A 117 9.09 2.40 13.58
C SER A 117 10.31 3.27 13.35
N VAL A 118 10.57 4.16 14.31
CA VAL A 118 11.81 4.94 14.42
C VAL A 118 12.36 4.76 15.82
N GLN A 119 13.63 4.38 15.91
CA GLN A 119 14.39 4.25 17.15
C GLN A 119 15.59 5.18 17.06
N VAL A 120 15.84 5.93 18.13
CA VAL A 120 16.96 6.88 18.22
C VAL A 120 17.92 6.35 19.27
N PHE A 121 19.22 6.41 18.98
CA PHE A 121 20.28 5.99 19.87
C PHE A 121 21.33 7.10 19.96
N THR A 122 21.94 7.26 21.12
CA THR A 122 23.15 8.08 21.29
C THR A 122 24.36 7.39 20.65
N ALA A 123 25.45 8.14 20.44
CA ALA A 123 26.68 7.62 19.84
C ALA A 123 27.34 6.46 20.62
N ASP A 124 27.08 6.37 21.93
CA ASP A 124 27.50 5.29 22.82
C ASP A 124 26.55 4.07 22.81
N GLY A 125 25.49 4.11 21.99
CA GLY A 125 24.56 2.99 21.79
C GLY A 125 23.36 2.93 22.73
N ARG A 126 23.21 3.88 23.67
CA ARG A 126 22.02 3.95 24.52
C ARG A 126 20.79 4.36 23.71
N ARG A 127 19.69 3.59 23.83
CA ARG A 127 18.42 3.93 23.19
C ARG A 127 17.75 5.12 23.88
N LEU A 128 17.36 6.11 23.10
CA LEU A 128 16.55 7.24 23.52
C LEU A 128 15.07 6.97 23.32
N SER A 129 14.24 7.60 24.14
CA SER A 129 12.78 7.56 24.08
C SER A 129 12.22 8.98 23.91
N PRO A 130 12.48 9.64 22.76
CA PRO A 130 12.02 11.00 22.55
C PRO A 130 10.49 11.06 22.45
N VAL A 131 9.93 12.23 22.76
CA VAL A 131 8.49 12.47 22.64
C VAL A 131 8.13 12.61 21.17
N VAL A 132 7.18 11.80 20.69
CA VAL A 132 6.62 11.91 19.34
C VAL A 132 5.66 13.09 19.31
N GLN A 133 6.03 14.16 18.60
CA GLN A 133 5.22 15.37 18.46
C GLN A 133 4.16 15.23 17.37
N SER A 134 4.50 14.53 16.28
CA SER A 134 3.60 14.26 15.17
C SER A 134 4.12 13.09 14.33
N GLN A 135 3.20 12.32 13.76
CA GLN A 135 3.48 11.19 12.91
C GLN A 135 2.51 11.17 11.72
N SER A 136 3.06 11.02 10.52
CA SER A 136 2.35 10.59 9.32
C SER A 136 2.94 9.27 8.82
N ASN A 137 2.37 8.71 7.75
CA ASN A 137 2.89 7.47 7.17
C ASN A 137 4.38 7.56 6.85
N CYS A 138 4.90 8.71 6.42
CA CYS A 138 6.28 8.82 5.92
C CYS A 138 7.16 9.81 6.72
N VAL A 139 6.61 10.52 7.70
CA VAL A 139 7.33 11.57 8.45
C VAL A 139 7.04 11.48 9.95
N TRP A 140 8.07 11.44 10.77
CA TRP A 140 7.99 11.43 12.23
C TRP A 140 8.76 12.62 12.80
N ARG A 141 8.11 13.40 13.68
CA ARG A 141 8.72 14.53 14.39
C ARG A 141 8.90 14.18 15.86
N LEU A 142 10.14 14.27 16.33
CA LEU A 142 10.58 13.89 17.66
C LEU A 142 11.14 15.11 18.40
N SER A 143 10.88 15.22 19.69
CA SER A 143 11.40 16.28 20.56
C SER A 143 12.02 15.72 21.84
N GLY A 144 12.87 16.52 22.48
CA GLY A 144 13.56 16.13 23.71
C GLY A 144 14.74 15.20 23.44
N VAL A 145 15.37 15.35 22.27
CA VAL A 145 16.62 14.66 21.94
C VAL A 145 17.77 15.56 22.37
N ASP A 146 18.72 15.05 23.15
CA ASP A 146 19.89 15.84 23.55
C ASP A 146 20.71 16.27 22.33
N LYS A 147 21.32 17.47 22.41
CA LYS A 147 22.21 17.98 21.37
C LYS A 147 23.40 17.03 21.18
N GLY A 148 23.72 16.72 19.92
CA GLY A 148 24.86 15.87 19.59
C GLY A 148 24.59 14.87 18.49
N VAL A 149 25.50 13.91 18.34
CA VAL A 149 25.37 12.86 17.32
C VAL A 149 24.45 11.76 17.82
N VAL A 150 23.48 11.40 16.98
CA VAL A 150 22.57 10.28 17.21
C VAL A 150 22.56 9.33 16.01
N LEU A 151 22.26 8.07 16.28
CA LEU A 151 21.98 7.04 15.30
C LEU A 151 20.47 6.81 15.26
N ILE A 152 19.89 6.85 14.06
CA ILE A 152 18.48 6.64 13.82
C ILE A 152 18.35 5.32 13.09
N LYS A 153 17.59 4.39 13.68
CA LYS A 153 17.17 3.14 13.04
C LYS A 153 15.69 3.24 12.71
N ALA A 154 15.37 3.22 11.43
CA ALA A 154 13.99 3.24 10.94
C ALA A 154 13.64 1.89 10.31
N THR A 155 12.41 1.42 10.51
CA THR A 155 11.86 0.26 9.81
C THR A 155 10.80 0.72 8.84
N ALA A 156 10.98 0.43 7.55
CA ALA A 156 10.02 0.78 6.50
C ALA A 156 8.88 -0.25 6.41
N GLY A 157 7.81 0.09 5.67
CA GLY A 157 6.61 -0.71 5.48
C GLY A 157 6.87 -2.14 4.95
N ASN A 158 7.93 -2.29 4.16
CA ASN A 158 8.40 -3.57 3.63
C ASN A 158 9.33 -4.34 4.61
N ARG A 159 9.39 -3.91 5.88
CA ARG A 159 10.26 -4.45 6.95
C ARG A 159 11.77 -4.27 6.73
N GLN A 160 12.20 -3.56 5.69
CA GLN A 160 13.61 -3.18 5.56
C GLN A 160 13.99 -2.17 6.64
N GLN A 161 15.21 -2.30 7.17
CA GLN A 161 15.75 -1.42 8.19
C GLN A 161 16.83 -0.52 7.62
N VAL A 162 16.75 0.76 7.96
CA VAL A 162 17.70 1.77 7.50
C VAL A 162 18.30 2.47 8.71
N VAL A 163 19.61 2.66 8.67
CA VAL A 163 20.33 3.39 9.71
C VAL A 163 20.90 4.68 9.13
N ARG A 164 20.75 5.78 9.87
CA ARG A 164 21.37 7.08 9.57
C ARG A 164 22.00 7.69 10.81
N LYS A 165 23.14 8.32 10.62
CA LYS A 165 23.75 9.21 11.60
C LYS A 165 23.23 10.62 11.35
N ALA A 166 22.85 11.34 12.40
CA ALA A 166 22.49 12.75 12.31
C ALA A 166 23.09 13.55 13.47
N MET A 167 23.24 14.85 13.24
CA MET A 167 23.59 15.82 14.28
C MET A 167 22.31 16.55 14.71
N VAL A 168 22.00 16.48 16.00
CA VAL A 168 20.92 17.25 16.63
C VAL A 168 21.49 18.60 17.06
N LYS A 169 20.81 19.69 16.68
CA LYS A 169 21.22 21.05 17.03
C LYS A 169 20.94 21.38 18.49
#